data_AF-A0A9D1LNN2-F1
#
_entry.id   AF-A0A9D1LNN2-F1
#
_cell.length_a   1.000
_cell.length_b   1.000
_cell.length_c   1.000
_cell.angle_alpha   90.00
_cell.angle_beta   90.00
_cell.angle_gamma   90.00
#
_symmetry.space_group_name_H-M   'P 1'
#
loop_
_entity.id
_entity.type
_entity.pdbx_description
1 polymer ?
#
loop_
_entity_poly.entity_id
_entity_poly.type
_entity_poly.pdbx_seq_one_letter_code
_entity_poly.pdbx_strand_id
1 'polypeptide(L)'
;MRRDSFYRLFNREAKNPNPKLPSNRVAAYFDIFRNRFFSLVCLSMLTSIFALPLLLFVFLYMPYSQSAISACEEAGGDLPSLILMLGLILSAGVLVLSLPMFYGLAGLFFVMKGLIYQEGSLFYRDFFLGMKSNAKEAALSWAISAITASLFIADLSIYPSMDNVPSALKIVVAVLMALIVLCAQFMAIHLLCYGSIYDFKLSDSLRNCGLFAVVLYPLNLAFLIIGGIFFILLFIPFFLVQMICLSICVLFGFAHFALVNSLYCYSRYDKYINSRYEEDLVGKGLDKEEK
;
A
#
# COMPACT_ATOMS: atom_id res chain seq x y z
N MET A 1 3.85 13.39 30.88
CA MET A 1 3.79 11.92 30.96
C MET A 1 5.19 11.34 30.84
N ARG A 2 5.62 10.42 31.73
CA ARG A 2 6.91 9.72 31.62
C ARG A 2 6.94 8.86 30.35
N ARG A 3 8.04 8.91 29.60
CA ARG A 3 8.30 8.22 28.32
C ARG A 3 8.00 6.72 28.38
N ASP A 4 8.26 6.10 29.53
CA ASP A 4 8.07 4.65 29.75
C ASP A 4 6.61 4.26 29.97
N SER A 5 5.75 5.19 30.41
CA SER A 5 4.34 4.91 30.70
C SER A 5 3.54 4.69 29.41
N PHE A 6 3.76 5.54 28.39
CA PHE A 6 3.06 5.42 27.10
C PHE A 6 3.52 4.16 26.34
N TYR A 7 4.83 3.87 26.32
CA TYR A 7 5.36 2.66 25.70
C TYR A 7 4.80 1.38 26.33
N ARG A 8 4.73 1.29 27.66
CA ARG A 8 4.17 0.14 28.39
C ARG A 8 2.65 -0.01 28.24
N LEU A 9 1.93 1.07 27.94
CA LEU A 9 0.48 1.04 27.76
C LEU A 9 0.08 0.26 26.49
N PHE A 10 0.88 0.37 25.43
CA PHE A 10 0.58 -0.20 24.12
C PHE A 10 1.33 -1.50 23.81
N ASN A 11 2.34 -1.85 24.60
CA ASN A 11 3.22 -2.99 24.35
C ASN A 11 3.08 -4.06 25.44
N ARG A 12 2.38 -5.16 25.13
CA ARG A 12 2.21 -6.29 26.07
C ARG A 12 3.53 -7.00 26.41
N GLU A 13 4.48 -7.04 25.49
CA GLU A 13 5.82 -7.59 25.73
C GLU A 13 6.60 -6.89 26.84
N ALA A 14 6.32 -5.60 27.10
CA ALA A 14 6.96 -4.90 28.22
C ALA A 14 6.60 -5.52 29.59
N LYS A 15 5.63 -6.45 29.63
CA LYS A 15 5.23 -7.23 30.80
C LYS A 15 5.83 -8.64 30.84
N ASN A 16 6.52 -9.11 29.79
CA ASN A 16 7.03 -10.47 29.72
C ASN A 16 8.56 -10.47 29.97
N PRO A 17 9.07 -11.12 31.04
CA PRO A 17 10.47 -11.01 31.44
C PRO A 17 11.47 -11.73 30.52
N ASN A 18 11.02 -12.68 29.67
CA ASN A 18 11.84 -13.39 28.68
C ASN A 18 11.07 -13.54 27.35
N PRO A 19 10.95 -12.50 26.51
CA PRO A 19 10.27 -12.63 25.22
C PRO A 19 11.10 -13.52 24.29
N LYS A 20 10.51 -14.64 23.84
CA LYS A 20 11.10 -15.46 22.76
C LYS A 20 10.91 -14.74 21.43
N LEU A 21 11.97 -14.70 20.62
CA LEU A 21 11.87 -14.17 19.26
C LEU A 21 11.04 -15.11 18.37
N PRO A 22 10.33 -14.58 17.36
CA PRO A 22 9.60 -15.41 16.42
C PRO A 22 10.57 -16.23 15.55
N SER A 23 10.21 -17.48 15.25
CA SER A 23 11.08 -18.39 14.46
C SER A 23 11.15 -18.04 12.98
N ASN A 24 10.08 -17.48 12.40
CA ASN A 24 10.04 -17.09 11.00
C ASN A 24 9.16 -15.85 10.77
N ARG A 25 9.18 -15.32 9.54
CA ARG A 25 8.44 -14.08 9.19
C ARG A 25 6.91 -14.23 9.34
N VAL A 26 6.35 -15.43 9.21
CA VAL A 26 4.91 -15.66 9.46
C VAL A 26 4.62 -15.63 10.96
N ALA A 27 5.47 -16.27 11.78
CA ALA A 27 5.37 -16.18 13.23
C ALA A 27 5.52 -14.72 13.69
N ALA A 28 6.41 -13.94 13.07
CA ALA A 28 6.59 -12.52 13.36
C ALA A 28 5.32 -11.69 13.09
N TYR A 29 4.53 -12.00 12.05
CA TYR A 29 3.23 -11.35 11.82
C TYR A 29 2.32 -11.53 13.04
N PHE A 30 2.13 -12.77 13.48
CA PHE A 30 1.22 -13.08 14.59
C PHE A 30 1.73 -12.56 15.93
N ASP A 31 3.04 -12.56 16.14
CA ASP A 31 3.68 -11.99 17.31
C ASP A 31 3.40 -10.48 17.41
N ILE A 32 3.72 -9.72 16.35
CA ILE A 32 3.44 -8.28 16.28
C ILE A 32 1.93 -8.02 16.39
N PHE A 33 1.10 -8.78 15.69
CA PHE A 33 -0.35 -8.62 15.74
C PHE A 33 -0.90 -8.78 17.18
N ARG A 34 -0.43 -9.75 17.95
CA ARG A 34 -0.93 -10.00 19.32
C ARG A 34 -0.34 -9.05 20.35
N ASN A 35 0.93 -8.68 20.20
CA ASN A 35 1.67 -7.93 21.22
C ASN A 35 1.66 -6.41 21.00
N ARG A 36 1.42 -5.98 19.74
CA ARG A 36 1.46 -4.57 19.28
C ARG A 36 0.16 -4.16 18.57
N PHE A 37 -0.95 -4.87 18.78
CA PHE A 37 -2.24 -4.61 18.09
C PHE A 37 -2.65 -3.12 18.09
N PHE A 38 -2.67 -2.48 19.25
CA PHE A 38 -3.07 -1.07 19.36
C PHE A 38 -2.10 -0.13 18.66
N SER A 39 -0.81 -0.47 18.64
CA SER A 39 0.19 0.28 17.87
C SER A 39 -0.09 0.20 16.38
N LEU A 40 -0.45 -0.98 15.87
CA LEU A 40 -0.90 -1.15 14.49
C LEU A 40 -2.15 -0.31 14.20
N VAL A 41 -3.13 -0.28 15.12
CA VAL A 41 -4.34 0.53 14.97
C VAL A 41 -4.01 2.02 14.91
N CYS A 42 -3.21 2.53 15.84
CA CYS A 42 -2.81 3.94 15.84
C CYS A 42 -2.02 4.32 14.58
N LEU A 43 -1.13 3.44 14.09
CA LEU A 43 -0.39 3.66 12.85
C LEU A 43 -1.30 3.65 11.62
N SER A 44 -2.28 2.75 11.57
CA SER A 44 -3.28 2.71 10.49
C SER A 44 -4.12 3.98 10.48
N MET A 45 -4.62 4.43 11.64
CA MET A 45 -5.39 5.66 11.75
C MET A 45 -4.56 6.89 11.36
N LEU A 46 -3.30 6.96 11.82
CA LEU A 46 -2.40 8.05 11.45
C LEU A 46 -2.17 8.10 9.94
N THR A 47 -1.93 6.94 9.31
CA THR A 47 -1.79 6.83 7.84
C THR A 47 -3.08 7.21 7.12
N SER A 48 -4.23 6.85 7.69
CA SER A 48 -5.55 7.15 7.11
C SER A 48 -5.84 8.65 7.03
N ILE A 49 -5.30 9.46 7.95
CA ILE A 49 -5.41 10.93 7.88
C ILE A 49 -4.79 11.45 6.57
N PHE A 50 -3.66 10.87 6.16
CA PHE A 50 -3.02 11.22 4.89
C PHE A 50 -3.74 10.63 3.67
N ALA A 51 -4.45 9.51 3.83
CA ALA A 51 -5.29 8.93 2.78
C ALA A 51 -6.64 9.65 2.63
N LEU A 52 -7.06 10.45 3.61
CA LEU A 52 -8.38 11.06 3.69
C LEU A 52 -8.77 11.88 2.45
N PRO A 53 -7.88 12.69 1.83
CA PRO A 53 -8.23 13.41 0.61
C PRO A 53 -8.66 12.48 -0.54
N LEU A 54 -7.92 11.39 -0.75
CA LEU A 54 -8.25 10.38 -1.77
C LEU A 54 -9.52 9.61 -1.42
N LEU A 55 -9.62 9.15 -0.17
CA LEU A 55 -10.77 8.36 0.29
C LEU A 55 -12.08 9.16 0.19
N LEU A 56 -12.06 10.43 0.63
CA LEU A 56 -13.22 11.31 0.54
C LEU A 56 -13.61 11.58 -0.91
N PHE A 57 -12.62 11.84 -1.78
CA PHE A 57 -12.87 12.05 -3.20
C PHE A 57 -13.53 10.83 -3.85
N VAL A 58 -12.97 9.64 -3.67
CA VAL A 58 -13.55 8.40 -4.23
C VAL A 58 -14.94 8.14 -3.65
N PHE A 59 -15.12 8.31 -2.33
CA PHE A 59 -16.39 8.10 -1.66
C PHE A 59 -17.50 9.03 -2.18
N LEU A 60 -17.19 10.32 -2.43
CA LEU A 60 -18.14 11.28 -2.99
C LEU A 60 -18.36 11.11 -4.50
N TYR A 61 -17.31 10.70 -5.22
CA TYR A 61 -17.35 10.50 -6.67
C TYR A 61 -18.28 9.35 -7.08
N MET A 62 -18.29 8.24 -6.33
CA MET A 62 -19.09 7.05 -6.67
C MET A 62 -20.61 7.33 -6.77
N PRO A 63 -21.29 7.90 -5.75
CA PRO A 63 -22.71 8.23 -5.87
C PRO A 63 -22.97 9.39 -6.84
N TYR A 64 -22.04 10.36 -6.95
CA TYR A 64 -22.16 11.45 -7.91
C TYR A 64 -22.16 10.95 -9.36
N SER A 65 -21.22 10.07 -9.71
CA SER A 65 -21.12 9.52 -11.06
C SER A 65 -22.35 8.68 -11.43
N GLN A 66 -22.87 7.88 -10.51
CA GLN A 66 -24.12 7.13 -10.70
C GLN A 66 -25.31 8.07 -10.95
N SER A 67 -25.47 9.10 -10.12
CA SER A 67 -26.55 10.09 -10.26
C SER A 67 -26.45 10.84 -11.61
N ALA A 68 -25.25 11.25 -12.00
CA ALA A 68 -25.01 11.92 -13.28
C ALA A 68 -25.34 11.03 -14.48
N ILE A 69 -24.97 9.74 -14.43
CA ILE A 69 -25.28 8.77 -15.48
C ILE A 69 -26.80 8.61 -15.62
N SER A 70 -27.51 8.37 -14.51
CA SER A 70 -28.96 8.20 -14.52
C SER A 70 -29.70 9.43 -15.05
N ALA A 71 -29.30 10.64 -14.63
CA ALA A 71 -29.89 11.88 -15.14
C ALA A 71 -29.64 12.09 -16.66
N CYS A 72 -28.47 11.68 -17.16
CA CYS A 72 -28.14 11.75 -18.58
C CYS A 72 -28.97 10.77 -19.41
N GLU A 73 -29.13 9.53 -18.92
CA GLU A 73 -29.97 8.52 -19.55
C GLU A 73 -31.44 8.95 -19.62
N GLU A 74 -31.98 9.50 -18.53
CA GLU A 74 -33.36 10.04 -18.49
C GLU A 74 -33.57 11.21 -19.45
N ALA A 75 -32.56 12.06 -19.63
CA ALA A 75 -32.60 13.19 -20.55
C ALA A 75 -32.32 12.82 -22.01
N GLY A 76 -31.97 11.57 -22.31
CA GLY A 76 -31.54 11.14 -23.65
C GLY A 76 -30.23 11.80 -24.11
N GLY A 77 -29.33 12.10 -23.16
CA GLY A 77 -28.06 12.78 -23.42
C GLY A 77 -26.97 11.88 -23.98
N ASP A 78 -25.82 12.48 -24.28
CA ASP A 78 -24.62 11.80 -24.78
C ASP A 78 -23.87 11.09 -23.64
N LEU A 79 -24.27 9.84 -23.38
CA LEU A 79 -23.71 9.00 -22.34
C LEU A 79 -22.20 8.70 -22.54
N PRO A 80 -21.71 8.34 -23.75
CA PRO A 80 -20.27 8.15 -23.99
C PRO A 80 -19.40 9.35 -23.58
N SER A 81 -19.79 10.57 -23.96
CA SER A 81 -19.04 11.77 -23.59
C SER A 81 -19.06 12.03 -22.08
N LEU A 82 -20.19 11.76 -21.41
CA LEU A 82 -20.28 11.85 -19.96
C LEU A 82 -19.36 10.86 -19.25
N ILE A 83 -19.34 9.58 -19.68
CA ILE A 83 -18.47 8.54 -19.11
C ILE A 83 -17.00 8.93 -19.26
N LEU A 84 -16.59 9.45 -20.43
CA LEU A 84 -15.24 9.93 -20.65
C LEU A 84 -14.89 11.07 -19.67
N MET A 85 -15.76 12.07 -19.54
CA MET A 85 -15.54 13.20 -18.62
C MET A 85 -15.42 12.73 -17.16
N LEU A 86 -16.35 11.89 -16.71
CA LEU A 86 -16.33 11.33 -15.35
C LEU A 86 -15.05 10.52 -15.11
N GLY A 87 -14.62 9.72 -16.07
CA GLY A 87 -13.39 8.94 -16.00
C GLY A 87 -12.13 9.80 -15.88
N LEU A 88 -12.05 10.90 -16.66
CA LEU A 88 -10.95 11.85 -16.57
C LEU A 88 -10.93 12.61 -15.24
N ILE A 89 -12.09 12.95 -14.68
CA ILE A 89 -12.19 13.53 -13.34
C ILE A 89 -11.66 12.55 -12.28
N LEU A 90 -12.08 11.28 -12.34
CA LEU A 90 -11.58 10.24 -11.43
C LEU A 90 -10.07 10.07 -11.56
N SER A 91 -9.56 10.00 -12.79
CA SER A 91 -8.13 9.90 -13.10
C SER A 91 -7.33 11.06 -12.50
N ALA A 92 -7.75 12.30 -12.75
CA ALA A 92 -7.08 13.49 -12.21
C ALA A 92 -7.13 13.55 -10.67
N GLY A 93 -8.28 13.21 -10.08
CA GLY A 93 -8.43 13.19 -8.63
C GLY A 93 -7.56 12.12 -7.97
N VAL A 94 -7.49 10.89 -8.53
CA VAL A 94 -6.60 9.83 -8.05
C VAL A 94 -5.14 10.24 -8.16
N LEU A 95 -4.73 10.88 -9.27
CA LEU A 95 -3.36 11.35 -9.46
C LEU A 95 -2.93 12.31 -8.35
N VAL A 96 -3.72 13.36 -8.13
CA VAL A 96 -3.35 14.48 -7.25
C VAL A 96 -3.57 14.12 -5.78
N LEU A 97 -4.73 13.55 -5.44
CA LEU A 97 -5.14 13.36 -4.05
C LEU A 97 -4.49 12.14 -3.38
N SER A 98 -3.85 11.26 -4.14
CA SER A 98 -3.08 10.13 -3.59
C SER A 98 -1.70 10.54 -3.06
N LEU A 99 -1.16 11.71 -3.42
CA LEU A 99 0.20 12.11 -3.02
C LEU A 99 0.42 12.10 -1.50
N PRO A 100 -0.46 12.70 -0.67
CA PRO A 100 -0.27 12.70 0.78
C PRO A 100 -0.28 11.28 1.35
N MET A 101 -1.13 10.38 0.82
CA MET A 101 -1.21 8.97 1.24
C MET A 101 0.15 8.28 1.12
N PHE A 102 0.89 8.49 0.03
CA PHE A 102 2.20 7.86 -0.17
C PHE A 102 3.26 8.34 0.83
N TYR A 103 3.23 9.62 1.23
CA TYR A 103 4.07 10.10 2.33
C TYR A 103 3.68 9.47 3.67
N GLY A 104 2.39 9.31 3.93
CA GLY A 104 1.89 8.56 5.09
C GLY A 104 2.36 7.10 5.08
N LEU A 105 2.31 6.43 3.93
CA LEU A 105 2.82 5.07 3.75
C LEU A 105 4.32 5.00 4.02
N ALA A 106 5.12 5.96 3.54
CA ALA A 106 6.57 5.95 3.80
C ALA A 106 6.90 6.00 5.32
N GLY A 107 6.16 6.81 6.09
CA GLY A 107 6.25 6.80 7.54
C GLY A 107 5.82 5.47 8.16
N LEU A 108 4.73 4.88 7.65
CA LEU A 108 4.23 3.59 8.09
C LEU A 108 5.25 2.45 7.87
N PHE A 109 5.76 2.31 6.64
CA PHE A 109 6.74 1.28 6.28
C PHE A 109 8.04 1.42 7.08
N PHE A 110 8.46 2.66 7.37
CA PHE A 110 9.61 2.90 8.25
C PHE A 110 9.38 2.39 9.69
N VAL A 111 8.22 2.64 10.27
CA VAL A 111 7.89 2.12 11.62
C VAL A 111 7.72 0.60 11.60
N MET A 112 7.14 0.03 10.53
CA MET A 112 7.03 -1.42 10.35
C MET A 112 8.39 -2.11 10.35
N LYS A 113 9.43 -1.49 9.74
CA LYS A 113 10.80 -1.99 9.87
C LYS A 113 11.22 -2.13 11.33
N GLY A 114 11.03 -1.07 12.13
CA GLY A 114 11.39 -1.08 13.54
C GLY A 114 10.67 -2.19 14.30
N LEU A 115 9.36 -2.37 14.06
CA LEU A 115 8.57 -3.46 14.63
C LEU A 115 9.08 -4.85 14.23
N ILE A 116 9.38 -5.06 12.95
CA ILE A 116 9.85 -6.36 12.43
C ILE A 116 11.25 -6.69 12.94
N TYR A 117 12.14 -5.70 13.03
CA TYR A 117 13.49 -5.86 13.54
C TYR A 117 13.58 -5.82 15.07
N GLN A 118 12.44 -5.67 15.77
CA GLN A 118 12.36 -5.56 17.23
C GLN A 118 13.19 -4.38 17.77
N GLU A 119 13.33 -3.31 16.97
CA GLU A 119 13.94 -2.05 17.38
C GLU A 119 12.86 -1.23 18.12
N GLY A 120 13.10 -0.90 19.39
CA GLY A 120 12.12 -0.18 20.21
C GLY A 120 11.74 1.17 19.60
N SER A 121 10.60 1.23 18.90
CA SER A 121 10.14 2.44 18.19
C SER A 121 9.11 3.23 19.01
N LEU A 122 9.25 4.56 19.01
CA LEU A 122 8.21 5.49 19.45
C LEU A 122 7.33 5.85 18.24
N PHE A 123 6.17 5.19 18.14
CA PHE A 123 5.30 5.17 16.95
C PHE A 123 5.09 6.53 16.27
N TYR A 124 4.74 7.57 17.03
CA TYR A 124 4.45 8.90 16.45
C TYR A 124 5.70 9.56 15.87
N ARG A 125 6.78 9.69 16.66
CA ARG A 125 7.98 10.41 16.22
C ARG A 125 8.65 9.68 15.06
N ASP A 126 8.72 8.37 15.15
CA ASP A 126 9.40 7.55 14.16
C ASP A 126 8.61 7.49 12.83
N PHE A 127 7.28 7.63 12.89
CA PHE A 127 6.46 7.80 11.69
C PHE A 127 6.82 9.07 10.91
N PHE A 128 6.85 10.24 11.58
CA PHE A 128 7.21 11.50 10.93
C PHE A 128 8.69 11.56 10.52
N LEU A 129 9.57 10.87 11.26
CA LEU A 129 10.97 10.69 10.86
C LEU A 129 11.05 9.89 9.56
N GLY A 130 10.38 8.74 9.50
CA GLY A 130 10.33 7.88 8.32
C GLY A 130 9.74 8.57 7.09
N MET A 131 8.67 9.34 7.28
CA MET A 131 8.08 10.14 6.21
C MET A 131 9.07 11.16 5.62
N LYS A 132 9.95 11.72 6.45
CA LYS A 132 10.99 12.68 6.00
C LYS A 132 12.20 11.99 5.40
N SER A 133 12.69 10.92 6.03
CA SER A 133 13.87 10.19 5.55
C SER A 133 13.61 9.51 4.22
N ASN A 134 12.39 8.98 4.03
CA ASN A 134 12.02 8.21 2.85
C ASN A 134 11.15 9.02 1.87
N ALA A 135 11.21 10.34 1.96
CA ALA A 135 10.38 11.26 1.18
C ALA A 135 10.58 11.08 -0.33
N LYS A 136 11.79 10.71 -0.77
CA LYS A 136 12.14 10.52 -2.17
C LYS A 136 11.51 9.23 -2.71
N GLU A 137 11.62 8.16 -1.95
CA GLU A 137 11.03 6.85 -2.27
C GLU A 137 9.51 6.93 -2.22
N ALA A 138 8.94 7.73 -1.31
CA ALA A 138 7.51 8.03 -1.26
C ALA A 138 7.03 8.71 -2.54
N ALA A 139 7.69 9.80 -2.93
CA ALA A 139 7.34 10.56 -4.14
C ALA A 139 7.49 9.71 -5.41
N LEU A 140 8.51 8.86 -5.48
CA LEU A 140 8.72 7.98 -6.61
C LEU A 140 7.70 6.85 -6.69
N SER A 141 7.37 6.24 -5.53
CA SER A 141 6.32 5.24 -5.41
C SER A 141 4.96 5.81 -5.79
N TRP A 142 4.68 7.05 -5.37
CA TRP A 142 3.50 7.79 -5.82
C TRP A 142 3.52 8.01 -7.32
N ALA A 143 4.59 8.57 -7.89
CA ALA A 143 4.65 8.87 -9.32
C ALA A 143 4.39 7.60 -10.15
N ILE A 144 5.06 6.50 -9.82
CA ILE A 144 4.89 5.22 -10.51
C ILE A 144 3.45 4.69 -10.36
N SER A 145 2.91 4.70 -9.14
CA SER A 145 1.59 4.11 -8.86
C SER A 145 0.43 4.97 -9.37
N ALA A 146 0.46 6.26 -9.07
CA ALA A 146 -0.61 7.20 -9.35
C ALA A 146 -0.67 7.52 -10.85
N ILE A 147 0.47 7.72 -11.53
CA ILE A 147 0.46 7.96 -12.98
C ILE A 147 -0.07 6.73 -13.71
N THR A 148 0.43 5.53 -13.40
CA THR A 148 -0.04 4.32 -14.08
C THR A 148 -1.50 4.00 -13.79
N ALA A 149 -1.97 4.16 -12.55
CA ALA A 149 -3.39 4.01 -12.21
C ALA A 149 -4.26 5.04 -12.94
N SER A 150 -3.82 6.30 -13.01
CA SER A 150 -4.57 7.37 -13.69
C SER A 150 -4.65 7.15 -15.20
N LEU A 151 -3.55 6.68 -15.81
CA LEU A 151 -3.54 6.29 -17.22
C LEU A 151 -4.48 5.11 -17.47
N PHE A 152 -4.51 4.12 -16.59
CA PHE A 152 -5.43 2.98 -16.73
C PHE A 152 -6.90 3.39 -16.57
N ILE A 153 -7.23 4.28 -15.62
CA ILE A 153 -8.59 4.82 -15.49
C ILE A 153 -8.98 5.59 -16.76
N ALA A 154 -8.07 6.40 -17.30
CA ALA A 154 -8.30 7.13 -18.55
C ALA A 154 -8.48 6.16 -19.74
N ASP A 155 -7.67 5.12 -19.84
CA ASP A 155 -7.75 4.05 -20.84
C ASP A 155 -9.14 3.39 -20.83
N LEU A 156 -9.61 2.99 -19.65
CA LEU A 156 -10.94 2.40 -19.46
C LEU A 156 -12.09 3.35 -19.81
N SER A 157 -11.84 4.66 -19.90
CA SER A 157 -12.84 5.68 -20.20
C SER A 157 -12.82 6.10 -21.68
N ILE A 158 -11.63 6.13 -22.30
CA ILE A 158 -11.40 6.56 -23.68
C ILE A 158 -11.72 5.46 -24.69
N TYR A 159 -11.26 4.23 -24.46
CA TYR A 159 -11.42 3.17 -25.46
C TYR A 159 -12.88 2.76 -25.70
N PRO A 160 -13.75 2.69 -24.68
CA PRO A 160 -15.17 2.46 -24.92
C PRO A 160 -15.83 3.53 -25.78
N SER A 161 -15.42 4.80 -25.69
CA SER A 161 -15.99 5.91 -26.47
C SER A 161 -15.48 6.00 -27.91
N MET A 162 -14.60 5.10 -28.35
CA MET A 162 -14.08 5.06 -29.72
C MET A 162 -14.83 4.02 -30.57
N ASP A 163 -15.68 4.45 -31.49
CA ASP A 163 -16.48 3.55 -32.34
C ASP A 163 -15.65 2.81 -33.41
N ASN A 164 -14.54 3.40 -33.85
CA ASN A 164 -13.72 2.88 -34.95
C ASN A 164 -12.71 1.80 -34.52
N VAL A 165 -12.66 1.44 -33.23
CA VAL A 165 -11.68 0.49 -32.70
C VAL A 165 -12.35 -0.87 -32.46
N PRO A 166 -11.82 -1.98 -33.01
CA PRO A 166 -12.38 -3.31 -32.76
C PRO A 166 -12.39 -3.67 -31.26
N SER A 167 -13.49 -4.25 -30.77
CA SER A 167 -13.64 -4.61 -29.35
C SER A 167 -12.53 -5.53 -28.83
N ALA A 168 -12.03 -6.45 -29.66
CA ALA A 168 -10.91 -7.32 -29.29
C ALA A 168 -9.64 -6.51 -28.97
N LEU A 169 -9.34 -5.47 -29.75
CA LEU A 169 -8.17 -4.62 -29.52
C LEU A 169 -8.33 -3.81 -28.23
N LYS A 170 -9.54 -3.31 -27.93
CA LYS A 170 -9.84 -2.62 -26.66
C LYS A 170 -9.54 -3.51 -25.46
N ILE A 171 -9.98 -4.77 -25.50
CA ILE A 171 -9.73 -5.74 -24.41
C ILE A 171 -8.23 -6.02 -24.26
N VAL A 172 -7.52 -6.23 -25.37
CA VAL A 172 -6.07 -6.50 -25.34
C VAL A 172 -5.32 -5.32 -24.70
N VAL A 173 -5.63 -4.09 -25.09
CA VAL A 173 -5.01 -2.89 -24.52
C VAL A 173 -5.31 -2.77 -23.03
N ALA A 174 -6.58 -2.95 -22.61
CA ALA A 174 -6.97 -2.90 -21.21
C ALA A 174 -6.23 -3.96 -20.35
N VAL A 175 -6.07 -5.19 -20.87
CA VAL A 175 -5.33 -6.25 -20.18
C VAL A 175 -3.84 -5.90 -20.06
N LEU A 176 -3.21 -5.42 -21.13
CA LEU A 176 -1.80 -5.00 -21.10
C LEU A 176 -1.59 -3.85 -20.10
N MET A 177 -2.48 -2.86 -20.10
CA MET A 177 -2.44 -1.75 -19.15
C MET A 177 -2.63 -2.23 -17.71
N ALA A 178 -3.55 -3.17 -17.45
CA ALA A 178 -3.71 -3.77 -16.14
C ALA A 178 -2.43 -4.48 -15.65
N LEU A 179 -1.74 -5.21 -16.53
CA LEU A 179 -0.45 -5.85 -16.20
C LEU A 179 0.63 -4.81 -15.84
N ILE A 180 0.69 -3.70 -16.59
CA ILE A 180 1.62 -2.59 -16.33
C ILE A 180 1.32 -1.94 -14.98
N VAL A 181 0.04 -1.66 -14.68
CA VAL A 181 -0.38 -1.11 -13.38
C VAL A 181 0.02 -2.03 -12.24
N LEU A 182 -0.24 -3.34 -12.35
CA LEU A 182 0.14 -4.31 -11.32
C LEU A 182 1.66 -4.32 -11.10
N CYS A 183 2.45 -4.34 -12.17
CA CYS A 183 3.90 -4.27 -12.07
C CYS A 183 4.36 -2.95 -11.39
N ALA A 184 3.73 -1.83 -11.71
CA ALA A 184 3.98 -0.54 -11.10
C ALA A 184 3.66 -0.54 -9.59
N GLN A 185 2.55 -1.16 -9.18
CA GLN A 185 2.20 -1.31 -7.76
C GLN A 185 3.22 -2.17 -7.02
N PHE A 186 3.66 -3.28 -7.62
CA PHE A 186 4.71 -4.12 -7.02
C PHE A 186 6.00 -3.34 -6.81
N MET A 187 6.42 -2.59 -7.83
CA MET A 187 7.60 -1.75 -7.77
C MET A 187 7.50 -0.68 -6.67
N ALA A 188 6.34 -0.03 -6.54
CA ALA A 188 6.10 0.98 -5.51
C ALA A 188 6.16 0.41 -4.08
N ILE A 189 5.57 -0.76 -3.85
CA ILE A 189 5.66 -1.46 -2.55
C ILE A 189 7.11 -1.79 -2.23
N HIS A 190 7.85 -2.31 -3.22
CA HIS A 190 9.27 -2.59 -3.07
C HIS A 190 10.07 -1.34 -2.74
N LEU A 191 9.84 -0.21 -3.42
CA LEU A 191 10.51 1.07 -3.15
C LEU A 191 10.29 1.56 -1.71
N LEU A 192 9.04 1.49 -1.21
CA LEU A 192 8.72 1.86 0.17
C LEU A 192 9.43 0.98 1.20
N CYS A 193 9.49 -0.33 0.96
CA CYS A 193 10.23 -1.26 1.81
C CYS A 193 11.74 -1.04 1.73
N TYR A 194 12.25 -0.87 0.51
CA TYR A 194 13.68 -0.75 0.21
C TYR A 194 14.27 0.51 0.84
N GLY A 195 13.60 1.66 0.70
CA GLY A 195 14.00 2.92 1.31
C GLY A 195 13.95 2.92 2.84
N SER A 196 13.21 1.99 3.46
CA SER A 196 13.20 1.88 4.91
C SER A 196 14.45 1.18 5.46
N ILE A 197 15.03 0.26 4.70
CA ILE A 197 16.18 -0.56 5.10
C ILE A 197 17.48 0.07 4.61
N TYR A 198 17.55 0.43 3.34
CA TYR A 198 18.79 0.75 2.66
C TYR A 198 18.87 2.23 2.27
N ASP A 199 20.09 2.77 2.33
CA ASP A 199 20.42 4.11 1.84
C ASP A 199 21.18 4.00 0.51
N PHE A 200 20.45 3.67 -0.56
CA PHE A 200 21.01 3.54 -1.91
C PHE A 200 20.67 4.74 -2.80
N LYS A 201 21.44 4.92 -3.88
CA LYS A 201 21.11 5.89 -4.92
C LYS A 201 19.77 5.52 -5.57
N LEU A 202 19.00 6.55 -5.94
CA LEU A 202 17.68 6.38 -6.54
C LEU A 202 17.70 5.52 -7.82
N SER A 203 18.73 5.64 -8.65
CA SER A 203 18.88 4.81 -9.86
C SER A 203 18.96 3.32 -9.56
N ASP A 204 19.66 2.98 -8.48
CA ASP A 204 19.93 1.60 -8.11
C ASP A 204 18.69 1.02 -7.42
N SER A 205 18.03 1.82 -6.58
CA SER A 205 16.73 1.50 -5.98
C SER A 205 15.67 1.20 -7.04
N LEU A 206 15.57 2.05 -8.09
CA LEU A 206 14.65 1.84 -9.21
C LEU A 206 14.92 0.55 -9.98
N ARG A 207 16.19 0.29 -10.34
CA ARG A 207 16.57 -0.92 -11.08
C ARG A 207 16.28 -2.19 -10.28
N ASN A 208 16.62 -2.18 -8.98
CA ASN A 208 16.44 -3.33 -8.12
C ASN A 208 14.94 -3.59 -7.83
N CYS A 209 14.17 -2.55 -7.49
CA CYS A 209 12.74 -2.69 -7.24
C CYS A 209 11.96 -3.08 -8.50
N GLY A 210 12.35 -2.55 -9.67
CA GLY A 210 11.78 -2.95 -10.95
C GLY A 210 12.07 -4.42 -11.28
N LEU A 211 13.29 -4.90 -11.02
CA LEU A 211 13.62 -6.32 -11.20
C LEU A 211 12.79 -7.21 -10.28
N PHE A 212 12.62 -6.86 -9.00
CA PHE A 212 11.77 -7.62 -8.08
C PHE A 212 10.30 -7.62 -8.51
N ALA A 213 9.79 -6.50 -9.03
CA ALA A 213 8.42 -6.38 -9.51
C ALA A 213 8.12 -7.41 -10.62
N VAL A 214 9.05 -7.58 -11.57
CA VAL A 214 8.90 -8.48 -12.72
C VAL A 214 9.24 -9.93 -12.35
N VAL A 215 10.39 -10.18 -11.73
CA VAL A 215 10.89 -11.54 -11.46
C VAL A 215 10.00 -12.28 -10.46
N LEU A 216 9.45 -11.57 -9.48
CA LEU A 216 8.60 -12.15 -8.43
C LEU A 216 7.11 -11.92 -8.67
N TYR A 217 6.70 -11.62 -9.91
CA TYR A 217 5.32 -11.26 -10.27
C TYR A 217 4.22 -12.09 -9.58
N PRO A 218 4.20 -13.44 -9.65
CA PRO A 218 3.12 -14.22 -9.04
C PRO A 218 3.10 -14.10 -7.51
N LEU A 219 4.26 -14.00 -6.87
CA LEU A 219 4.36 -13.80 -5.43
C LEU A 219 3.94 -12.39 -5.04
N ASN A 220 4.38 -11.38 -5.79
CA ASN A 220 3.96 -9.99 -5.58
C ASN A 220 2.44 -9.87 -5.67
N LEU A 221 1.81 -10.52 -6.66
CA LEU A 221 0.35 -10.55 -6.80
C LEU A 221 -0.33 -11.21 -5.58
N ALA A 222 0.18 -12.36 -5.14
CA ALA A 222 -0.38 -13.05 -3.97
C ALA A 222 -0.31 -12.18 -2.71
N PHE A 223 0.85 -11.56 -2.43
CA PHE A 223 1.02 -10.70 -1.25
C PHE A 223 0.29 -9.36 -1.38
N LEU A 224 0.12 -8.82 -2.60
CA LEU A 224 -0.75 -7.68 -2.84
C LEU A 224 -2.19 -8.01 -2.46
N ILE A 225 -2.70 -9.20 -2.84
CA ILE A 225 -4.06 -9.63 -2.49
C ILE A 225 -4.20 -9.88 -0.98
N ILE A 226 -3.25 -10.60 -0.37
CA ILE A 226 -3.30 -10.92 1.07
C ILE A 226 -3.18 -9.66 1.94
N GLY A 227 -2.23 -8.77 1.60
CA GLY A 227 -2.05 -7.51 2.31
C GLY A 227 -3.16 -6.50 2.01
N GLY A 228 -3.68 -6.52 0.78
CA GLY A 228 -4.71 -5.59 0.29
C GLY A 228 -6.14 -6.05 0.51
N ILE A 229 -6.37 -7.18 1.19
CA ILE A 229 -7.68 -7.84 1.27
C ILE A 229 -8.79 -6.89 1.72
N PHE A 230 -8.55 -6.05 2.73
CA PHE A 230 -9.55 -5.12 3.24
C PHE A 230 -9.93 -4.02 2.23
N PHE A 231 -8.98 -3.59 1.40
CA PHE A 231 -9.23 -2.62 0.33
C PHE A 231 -9.97 -3.28 -0.84
N ILE A 232 -9.65 -4.54 -1.18
CA ILE A 232 -10.33 -5.29 -2.23
C ILE A 232 -11.82 -5.51 -1.88
N LEU A 233 -12.13 -5.74 -0.60
CA LEU A 233 -13.51 -5.89 -0.15
C LEU A 233 -14.37 -4.63 -0.33
N LEU A 234 -13.76 -3.44 -0.52
CA LEU A 234 -14.49 -2.21 -0.84
C LEU A 234 -15.19 -2.25 -2.22
N PHE A 235 -14.75 -3.14 -3.11
CA PHE A 235 -15.35 -3.30 -4.43
C PHE A 235 -16.62 -4.17 -4.43
N ILE A 236 -17.00 -4.74 -3.28
CA ILE A 236 -18.30 -5.43 -3.13
C ILE A 236 -19.41 -4.38 -3.18
N PRO A 237 -20.37 -4.44 -4.12
CA PRO A 237 -21.37 -3.39 -4.35
C PRO A 237 -22.52 -3.46 -3.34
N PHE A 238 -22.20 -3.45 -2.04
CA PHE A 238 -23.16 -3.43 -0.95
C PHE A 238 -22.77 -2.39 0.09
N PHE A 239 -23.58 -1.34 0.23
CA PHE A 239 -23.23 -0.14 1.00
C PHE A 239 -22.81 -0.45 2.44
N LEU A 240 -23.54 -1.31 3.16
CA LEU A 240 -23.21 -1.67 4.54
C LEU A 240 -21.86 -2.41 4.63
N VAL A 241 -21.58 -3.31 3.69
CA VAL A 241 -20.29 -4.04 3.62
C VAL A 241 -19.16 -3.06 3.33
N GLN A 242 -19.36 -2.11 2.42
CA GLN A 242 -18.37 -1.07 2.12
C GLN A 242 -18.06 -0.20 3.34
N MET A 243 -19.07 0.24 4.10
CA MET A 243 -18.87 1.06 5.31
C MET A 243 -18.13 0.30 6.42
N ILE A 244 -18.44 -0.98 6.60
CA ILE A 244 -17.70 -1.86 7.54
C ILE A 244 -16.26 -2.03 7.05
N CYS A 245 -16.04 -2.33 5.77
CA CYS A 245 -14.70 -2.51 5.21
C CYS A 245 -13.88 -1.23 5.26
N LEU A 246 -14.50 -0.06 5.04
CA LEU A 246 -13.83 1.24 5.15
C LEU A 246 -13.40 1.50 6.59
N SER A 247 -14.26 1.19 7.56
CA SER A 247 -13.93 1.28 8.98
C SER A 247 -12.74 0.38 9.33
N ILE A 248 -12.71 -0.85 8.81
CA ILE A 248 -11.57 -1.76 8.98
C ILE A 248 -10.32 -1.23 8.28
N CYS A 249 -10.44 -0.64 7.08
CA CYS A 249 -9.31 -0.03 6.37
C CYS A 249 -8.67 1.08 7.19
N VAL A 250 -9.48 1.95 7.78
CA VAL A 250 -9.01 3.05 8.63
C VAL A 250 -8.36 2.53 9.91
N LEU A 251 -9.03 1.61 10.60
CA LEU A 251 -8.58 1.10 11.89
C LEU A 251 -7.39 0.16 11.79
N PHE A 252 -7.27 -0.63 10.72
CA PHE A 252 -6.24 -1.68 10.65
C PHE A 252 -5.71 -1.96 9.23
N GLY A 253 -6.46 -1.67 8.17
CA GLY A 253 -6.11 -2.10 6.81
C GLY A 253 -4.76 -1.56 6.31
N PHE A 254 -4.43 -0.30 6.57
CA PHE A 254 -3.12 0.24 6.17
C PHE A 254 -1.98 -0.46 6.92
N ALA A 255 -2.12 -0.65 8.24
CA ALA A 255 -1.09 -1.32 9.04
C ALA A 255 -0.93 -2.80 8.64
N HIS A 256 -2.04 -3.51 8.39
CA HIS A 256 -2.02 -4.87 7.87
C HIS A 256 -1.31 -4.94 6.52
N PHE A 257 -1.67 -4.06 5.59
CA PHE A 257 -1.08 -3.98 4.27
C PHE A 257 0.44 -3.78 4.35
N ALA A 258 0.90 -2.81 5.13
CA ALA A 258 2.32 -2.54 5.29
C ALA A 258 3.05 -3.71 5.98
N LEU A 259 2.48 -4.28 7.04
CA LEU A 259 3.10 -5.39 7.77
C LEU A 259 3.29 -6.63 6.91
N VAL A 260 2.24 -7.06 6.19
CA VAL A 260 2.29 -8.23 5.30
C VAL A 260 3.32 -8.02 4.19
N ASN A 261 3.28 -6.86 3.53
CA ASN A 261 4.20 -6.58 2.42
C ASN A 261 5.64 -6.40 2.90
N SER A 262 5.89 -5.75 4.03
CA SER A 262 7.24 -5.63 4.61
C SER A 262 7.83 -7.00 4.98
N LEU A 263 7.06 -7.86 5.66
CA LEU A 263 7.53 -9.22 6.01
C LEU A 263 7.86 -10.05 4.76
N TYR A 264 7.02 -9.94 3.72
CA TYR A 264 7.28 -10.55 2.42
C TYR A 264 8.56 -10.01 1.78
N CYS A 265 8.67 -8.68 1.61
CA CYS A 265 9.82 -8.04 1.00
C CYS A 265 11.11 -8.40 1.75
N TYR A 266 11.11 -8.36 3.07
CA TYR A 266 12.30 -8.63 3.87
C TYR A 266 12.72 -10.10 3.77
N SER A 267 11.77 -11.04 3.68
CA SER A 267 12.08 -12.43 3.35
C SER A 267 12.77 -12.58 2.00
N ARG A 268 12.38 -11.79 0.99
CA ARG A 268 13.03 -11.82 -0.33
C ARG A 268 14.39 -11.13 -0.29
N TYR A 269 14.51 -10.01 0.40
CA TYR A 269 15.76 -9.29 0.56
C TYR A 269 16.79 -10.11 1.33
N ASP A 270 16.36 -10.84 2.36
CA ASP A 270 17.20 -11.79 3.09
C ASP A 270 17.83 -12.83 2.15
N LYS A 271 17.04 -13.36 1.22
CA LYS A 271 17.47 -14.39 0.28
C LYS A 271 18.33 -13.87 -0.88
N TYR A 272 18.03 -12.67 -1.39
CA TYR A 272 18.61 -12.19 -2.65
C TYR A 272 19.68 -11.09 -2.46
N ILE A 273 19.62 -10.34 -1.36
CA ILE A 273 20.51 -9.20 -1.09
C ILE A 273 21.32 -9.43 0.19
N ASN A 274 20.66 -9.53 1.34
CA ASN A 274 21.33 -9.49 2.64
C ASN A 274 22.29 -10.67 2.81
N SER A 275 21.94 -11.87 2.33
CA SER A 275 22.83 -13.03 2.40
C SER A 275 24.15 -12.89 1.61
N ARG A 276 24.30 -11.84 0.78
CA ARG A 276 25.50 -11.60 -0.02
C ARG A 276 26.21 -10.30 0.33
N TYR A 277 25.46 -9.30 0.80
CA TYR A 277 25.98 -7.94 0.96
C TYR A 277 25.82 -7.39 2.39
N GLU A 278 24.84 -7.86 3.17
CA GLU A 278 24.48 -7.32 4.49
C GLU A 278 24.06 -8.46 5.44
N GLU A 279 25.01 -9.34 5.80
CA GLU A 279 24.73 -10.58 6.53
C GLU A 279 24.11 -10.35 7.92
N ASP A 280 24.34 -9.18 8.52
CA ASP A 280 23.78 -8.77 9.81
C ASP A 280 22.26 -8.55 9.76
N LEU A 281 21.73 -8.20 8.59
CA LEU A 281 20.30 -8.02 8.36
C LEU A 281 19.55 -9.34 8.17
N VAL A 282 20.25 -10.42 7.79
CA VAL A 282 19.63 -11.72 7.51
C VAL A 282 18.90 -12.25 8.75
N GLY A 283 17.57 -12.39 8.64
CA GLY A 283 16.76 -12.89 9.75
C GLY A 283 16.74 -11.96 10.96
N LYS A 284 17.09 -10.68 10.82
CA LYS A 284 17.01 -9.72 11.92
C LYS A 284 15.59 -9.64 12.48
N GLY A 285 15.49 -9.69 13.81
CA GLY A 285 14.22 -9.77 14.54
C GLY A 285 13.61 -11.18 14.66
N LEU A 286 14.30 -12.21 14.16
CA LEU A 286 13.92 -13.62 14.31
C LEU A 286 14.88 -14.36 15.26
N ASP A 287 14.42 -15.50 15.77
CA ASP A 287 15.28 -16.43 16.49
C ASP A 287 16.28 -17.08 15.51
N LYS A 288 17.57 -17.08 15.89
CA LYS A 288 18.65 -17.59 15.03
C LYS A 288 18.94 -19.08 15.28
N GLU A 289 18.34 -19.69 16.31
CA GLU A 289 18.61 -21.07 16.70
C GLU A 289 17.79 -22.12 15.91
N GLU A 290 16.73 -21.74 15.20
CA GLU A 290 16.00 -22.60 14.26
C GLU A 290 16.39 -22.29 12.79
N LYS A 291 17.54 -22.80 12.34
CA LYS A 291 17.89 -22.89 10.91
C LYS A 291 17.81 -24.33 10.42
#